data_AF-A0A3Q1MKG9-F1
#
_entry.id   AF-A0A3Q1MKG9-F1
#
_cell.length_a   1.000
_cell.length_b   1.000
_cell.length_c   1.000
_cell.angle_alpha   90.00
_cell.angle_beta   90.00
_cell.angle_gamma   90.00
#
_symmetry.space_group_name_H-M   'P 1'
#
loop_
_entity.id
_entity.type
_entity.pdbx_description
1 polymer ?
#
loop_
_entity_poly.entity_id
_entity_poly.type
_entity_poly.pdbx_seq_one_letter_code
_entity_poly.pdbx_strand_id
1 'polypeptide(L)'
;MATAALRQLFEGMKAFKGGDQRVRLFRPWLNMERMLRSALRLCLPSFDKIELLECIRRLVEVDQDWVPGSMGTSLYVRPVLIGNEPSLGVGHPTRALLFVILSPVGAYFPGDALKPVSLLADPSFIRAWVGGVGNYKLGGNYGPTVLVQQEAQKKGCEQVLWLYGPDHELTEVGTMNIFVFWTYEDGVLELVTPPLDGIILPGIVRQSLLDLARTWGEFRVVERKITMKEFLRALKDGRVREVFGSGTACQVCPVHQILYQGKHFHIPTMENGPQLILRFHKELKAIQYGSKAHEWMLPV
;
A
#
# COMPACT_ATOMS: atom_id res chain seq x y z
N MET A 1 -23.73 2.64 22.79
CA MET A 1 -22.30 2.99 23.01
C MET A 1 -22.07 4.34 22.35
N ALA A 2 -21.93 5.41 23.14
CA ALA A 2 -21.69 6.74 22.61
C ALA A 2 -20.19 6.88 22.27
N THR A 3 -19.88 7.05 20.99
CA THR A 3 -18.54 7.07 20.40
C THR A 3 -17.89 8.44 20.52
N ALA A 4 -17.43 8.81 21.72
CA ALA A 4 -16.55 9.98 21.84
C ALA A 4 -15.12 9.58 21.43
N ALA A 5 -14.84 9.66 20.12
CA ALA A 5 -13.52 9.44 19.50
C ALA A 5 -12.84 8.08 19.80
N LEU A 6 -13.27 7.03 19.07
CA LEU A 6 -12.58 5.75 19.06
C LEU A 6 -11.15 5.92 18.50
N ARG A 7 -10.14 5.79 19.37
CA ARG A 7 -8.72 5.76 19.00
C ARG A 7 -8.41 4.39 18.44
N GLN A 8 -8.18 4.28 17.13
CA GLN A 8 -7.93 3.00 16.49
C GLN A 8 -6.86 3.06 15.41
N LEU A 9 -6.02 2.03 15.39
CA LEU A 9 -5.05 1.75 14.35
C LEU A 9 -5.16 0.28 13.94
N PHE A 10 -4.61 -0.02 12.78
CA PHE A 10 -4.52 -1.39 12.30
C PHE A 10 -3.28 -1.62 11.45
N GLU A 11 -2.92 -2.88 11.29
CA GLU A 11 -1.91 -3.32 10.34
C GLU A 11 -2.48 -4.26 9.27
N GLY A 12 -1.66 -4.51 8.25
CA GLY A 12 -2.02 -5.39 7.15
C GLY A 12 -0.79 -6.05 6.54
N MET A 13 -0.68 -7.35 6.77
CA MET A 13 0.37 -8.20 6.19
C MET A 13 -0.21 -9.52 5.71
N LYS A 14 0.61 -10.34 5.06
CA LYS A 14 0.20 -11.61 4.48
C LYS A 14 1.16 -12.72 4.88
N ALA A 15 0.59 -13.89 5.14
CA ALA A 15 1.29 -15.17 5.18
C ALA A 15 1.03 -15.93 3.87
N PHE A 16 2.07 -16.56 3.34
CA PHE A 16 2.06 -17.27 2.07
C PHE A 16 2.48 -18.72 2.29
N LYS A 17 1.76 -19.68 1.69
CA LYS A 17 2.12 -21.10 1.68
C LYS A 17 2.79 -21.43 0.36
N GLY A 18 4.06 -21.83 0.43
CA GLY A 18 4.86 -22.19 -0.75
C GLY A 18 4.51 -23.59 -1.29
N GLY A 19 5.10 -23.94 -2.44
CA GLY A 19 5.01 -25.30 -2.99
C GLY A 19 5.62 -26.37 -2.06
N ASP A 20 6.50 -25.95 -1.16
CA ASP A 20 7.10 -26.75 -0.08
C ASP A 20 6.22 -26.88 1.16
N GLN A 21 4.95 -26.45 1.09
CA GLN A 21 3.97 -26.41 2.18
C GLN A 21 4.36 -25.55 3.39
N ARG A 22 5.50 -24.83 3.34
CA ARG A 22 5.91 -23.95 4.44
C ARG A 22 5.21 -22.61 4.34
N VAL A 23 4.73 -22.14 5.50
CA VAL A 23 4.10 -20.83 5.64
C VAL A 23 5.16 -19.77 5.99
N ARG A 24 5.06 -18.58 5.37
CA ARG A 24 6.01 -17.49 5.55
C ARG A 24 5.33 -16.13 5.61
N LEU A 25 5.78 -15.25 6.49
CA LEU A 25 5.36 -13.85 6.55
C LEU A 25 6.33 -12.96 5.76
N PHE A 26 5.79 -12.00 4.99
CA PHE A 26 6.59 -11.08 4.18
C PHE A 26 6.92 -9.79 4.94
N ARG A 27 8.22 -9.57 5.23
CA ARG A 27 8.81 -8.42 5.94
C ARG A 27 8.01 -7.97 7.16
N PRO A 28 7.57 -8.88 8.05
CA PRO A 28 6.61 -8.53 9.11
C PRO A 28 7.17 -7.54 10.14
N TRP A 29 8.50 -7.48 10.30
CA TRP A 29 9.16 -6.52 11.19
C TRP A 29 8.81 -5.07 10.82
N LEU A 30 8.71 -4.75 9.52
CA LEU A 30 8.34 -3.40 9.06
C LEU A 30 6.89 -3.05 9.41
N ASN A 31 5.99 -4.05 9.44
CA ASN A 31 4.63 -3.85 9.93
C ASN A 31 4.62 -3.55 11.43
N MET A 32 5.44 -4.26 12.23
CA MET A 32 5.56 -3.99 13.67
C MET A 32 6.09 -2.59 13.96
N GLU A 33 7.10 -2.12 13.21
CA GLU A 33 7.60 -0.75 13.31
C GLU A 33 6.51 0.28 13.01
N ARG A 34 5.71 0.06 11.96
CA ARG A 34 4.64 0.99 11.58
C ARG A 34 3.47 0.93 12.56
N MET A 35 3.15 -0.23 13.12
CA MET A 35 2.13 -0.39 14.15
C MET A 35 2.52 0.37 15.42
N LEU A 36 3.76 0.20 15.90
CA LEU A 36 4.25 0.91 17.09
C LEU A 36 4.24 2.43 16.89
N ARG A 37 4.74 2.92 15.74
CA ARG A 37 4.67 4.36 15.42
C ARG A 37 3.24 4.89 15.42
N SER A 38 2.30 4.11 14.87
CA SER A 38 0.87 4.48 14.86
C SER A 38 0.27 4.48 16.28
N ALA A 39 0.70 3.57 17.16
CA ALA A 39 0.25 3.49 18.54
C ALA A 39 0.69 4.72 19.33
N LEU A 40 1.96 5.08 19.22
CA LEU A 40 2.52 6.26 19.86
C LEU A 40 1.84 7.55 19.37
N ARG A 41 1.54 7.66 18.07
CA ARG A 41 0.85 8.84 17.51
C ARG A 41 -0.55 9.06 18.12
N LEU A 42 -1.22 7.98 18.52
CA LEU A 42 -2.54 7.99 19.15
C LEU A 42 -2.51 7.96 20.69
N CYS A 43 -1.32 8.02 21.31
CA CYS A 43 -1.15 7.83 22.75
C CYS A 43 -1.74 6.49 23.25
N LEU A 44 -1.67 5.45 22.42
CA LEU A 44 -1.99 4.08 22.82
C LEU A 44 -0.75 3.43 23.45
N PRO A 45 -0.92 2.41 24.32
CA PRO A 45 0.21 1.76 24.97
C PRO A 45 1.18 1.16 23.94
N SER A 46 2.47 1.33 24.20
CA SER A 46 3.52 0.63 23.48
C SER A 46 3.51 -0.87 23.82
N PHE A 47 4.16 -1.65 22.97
CA PHE A 47 4.37 -3.08 23.15
C PHE A 47 5.72 -3.47 22.55
N ASP A 48 6.26 -4.61 22.95
CA ASP A 48 7.45 -5.17 22.31
C ASP A 48 7.07 -5.73 20.93
N LYS A 49 7.78 -5.25 19.89
CA LYS A 49 7.53 -5.62 18.49
C LYS A 49 7.84 -7.10 18.22
N ILE A 50 8.86 -7.65 18.87
CA ILE A 50 9.28 -9.04 18.68
C ILE A 50 8.26 -9.96 19.36
N GLU A 51 7.82 -9.62 20.57
CA GLU A 51 6.81 -10.41 21.29
C GLU A 51 5.48 -10.45 20.54
N LEU A 52 5.00 -9.31 20.03
CA LEU A 52 3.77 -9.29 19.23
C LEU A 52 3.93 -10.10 17.93
N LEU A 53 5.10 -10.01 17.28
CA LEU A 53 5.38 -10.78 16.09
C LEU A 53 5.39 -12.29 16.37
N GLU A 54 5.94 -12.71 17.50
CA GLU A 54 5.92 -14.10 17.93
C GLU A 54 4.50 -14.58 18.23
N CYS A 55 3.67 -13.78 18.92
CA CYS A 55 2.26 -14.10 19.11
C CYS A 55 1.51 -14.27 17.77
N ILE A 56 1.78 -13.40 16.79
CA ILE A 56 1.20 -13.51 15.44
C ILE A 56 1.70 -14.77 14.75
N ARG A 57 3.00 -15.10 14.84
CA ARG A 57 3.57 -16.32 14.29
C ARG A 57 2.86 -17.55 14.86
N ARG A 58 2.73 -17.64 16.19
CA ARG A 58 2.01 -18.73 16.87
C ARG A 58 0.54 -18.81 16.46
N LEU A 59 -0.15 -17.68 16.32
CA LEU A 59 -1.54 -17.66 15.85
C LEU A 59 -1.67 -18.24 14.43
N VAL A 60 -0.78 -17.83 13.51
CA VAL A 60 -0.76 -18.36 12.14
C VAL A 60 -0.33 -19.83 12.11
N GLU A 61 0.54 -20.28 13.02
CA GLU A 61 0.94 -21.68 13.16
C GLU A 61 -0.24 -22.56 13.60
N VAL A 62 -1.05 -22.09 14.55
CA VAL A 62 -2.29 -22.77 15.00
C VAL A 62 -3.30 -22.86 13.86
N ASP A 63 -3.50 -21.77 13.11
CA ASP A 63 -4.45 -21.70 11.99
C ASP A 63 -3.79 -21.95 10.62
N GLN A 64 -2.66 -22.67 10.55
CA GLN A 64 -1.88 -22.80 9.31
C GLN A 64 -2.64 -23.49 8.16
N ASP A 65 -3.64 -24.30 8.49
CA ASP A 65 -4.52 -24.97 7.52
C ASP A 65 -5.43 -23.98 6.80
N TRP A 66 -5.73 -22.83 7.40
CA TRP A 66 -6.45 -21.73 6.76
C TRP A 66 -5.61 -20.99 5.72
N VAL A 67 -4.28 -21.18 5.70
CA VAL A 67 -3.42 -20.56 4.68
C VAL A 67 -3.62 -21.30 3.37
N PRO A 68 -4.19 -20.67 2.33
CA PRO A 68 -4.46 -21.34 1.07
C PRO A 68 -3.14 -21.64 0.34
N GLY A 69 -3.06 -22.84 -0.27
CA GLY A 69 -1.86 -23.31 -0.97
C GLY A 69 -1.81 -22.96 -2.47
N SER A 70 -2.88 -22.41 -3.03
CA SER A 70 -2.94 -22.05 -4.45
C SER A 70 -2.07 -20.83 -4.74
N MET A 71 -1.39 -20.82 -5.89
CA MET A 71 -0.62 -19.64 -6.31
C MET A 71 -1.50 -18.39 -6.41
N GLY A 72 -0.98 -17.25 -5.96
CA GLY A 72 -1.71 -15.98 -5.90
C GLY A 72 -2.61 -15.82 -4.66
N THR A 73 -2.89 -16.89 -3.91
CA THR A 73 -3.67 -16.83 -2.66
C THR A 73 -2.78 -16.63 -1.44
N SER A 74 -3.34 -16.09 -0.36
CA SER A 74 -2.58 -15.85 0.89
C SER A 74 -3.52 -15.80 2.09
N LEU A 75 -2.97 -15.85 3.30
CA LEU A 75 -3.70 -15.53 4.52
C LEU A 75 -3.40 -14.08 4.91
N TYR A 76 -4.42 -13.24 4.95
CA TYR A 76 -4.29 -11.86 5.40
C TYR A 76 -4.30 -11.81 6.93
N VAL A 77 -3.31 -11.14 7.51
CA VAL A 77 -3.16 -10.94 8.96
C VAL A 77 -3.51 -9.50 9.29
N ARG A 78 -4.48 -9.29 10.18
CA ARG A 78 -5.01 -7.99 10.59
C ARG A 78 -4.84 -7.76 12.08
N PRO A 79 -3.67 -7.25 12.52
CA PRO A 79 -3.52 -6.70 13.87
C PRO A 79 -4.32 -5.39 14.00
N VAL A 80 -4.94 -5.19 15.15
CA VAL A 80 -5.72 -4.00 15.49
C VAL A 80 -5.41 -3.62 16.93
N LEU A 81 -5.25 -2.32 17.19
CA LEU A 81 -5.14 -1.77 18.54
C LEU A 81 -6.15 -0.63 18.68
N ILE A 82 -7.03 -0.75 19.67
CA ILE A 82 -8.05 0.25 19.98
C ILE A 82 -7.94 0.74 21.43
N GLY A 83 -8.25 2.00 21.65
CA GLY A 83 -8.59 2.50 22.99
C GLY A 83 -9.94 1.94 23.41
N ASN A 84 -10.05 1.48 24.66
CA ASN A 84 -11.24 0.83 25.21
C ASN A 84 -11.70 1.52 26.50
N GLU A 85 -11.76 2.85 26.44
CA GLU A 85 -12.06 3.72 27.58
C GLU A 85 -13.57 3.78 27.84
N PRO A 86 -14.05 3.52 29.07
CA PRO A 86 -15.45 3.68 29.44
C PRO A 86 -15.81 5.14 29.77
N SER A 87 -15.26 6.09 29.01
CA SER A 87 -15.45 7.53 29.22
C SER A 87 -15.65 8.26 27.89
N LEU A 88 -16.43 9.34 27.94
CA LEU A 88 -16.65 10.22 26.79
C LEU A 88 -15.57 11.31 26.64
N GLY A 89 -14.68 11.43 27.63
CA GLY A 89 -13.63 12.44 27.62
C GLY A 89 -12.58 12.22 26.53
N VAL A 90 -12.17 13.28 25.85
CA VAL A 90 -11.03 13.25 24.92
C VAL A 90 -9.73 13.40 25.71
N GLY A 91 -9.25 12.31 26.31
CA GLY A 91 -8.02 12.26 27.10
C GLY A 91 -7.08 11.10 26.74
N HIS A 92 -6.04 10.88 27.54
CA HIS A 92 -5.19 9.69 27.40
C HIS A 92 -6.00 8.42 27.73
N PRO A 93 -5.98 7.36 26.90
CA PRO A 93 -6.68 6.12 27.22
C PRO A 93 -6.00 5.40 28.39
N THR A 94 -6.78 4.94 29.35
CA THR A 94 -6.32 4.09 30.48
C THR A 94 -6.53 2.60 30.20
N ARG A 95 -7.35 2.28 29.19
CA ARG A 95 -7.63 0.92 28.72
C ARG A 95 -7.47 0.83 27.22
N ALA A 96 -6.89 -0.28 26.75
CA ALA A 96 -6.76 -0.59 25.34
C ALA A 96 -6.96 -2.09 25.09
N LEU A 97 -7.26 -2.46 23.85
CA LEU A 97 -7.38 -3.84 23.40
C LEU A 97 -6.57 -4.03 22.12
N LEU A 98 -5.59 -4.93 22.17
CA LEU A 98 -4.89 -5.44 21.00
C LEU A 98 -5.50 -6.79 20.62
N PHE A 99 -5.88 -6.96 19.36
CA PHE A 99 -6.32 -8.24 18.83
C PHE A 99 -5.82 -8.46 17.40
N VAL A 100 -5.77 -9.71 16.96
CA VAL A 100 -5.35 -10.10 15.61
C VAL A 100 -6.40 -11.03 15.04
N ILE A 101 -6.83 -10.77 13.81
CA ILE A 101 -7.71 -11.67 13.05
C ILE A 101 -7.03 -12.11 11.76
N LEU A 102 -7.37 -13.32 11.32
CA LEU A 102 -6.86 -13.95 10.11
C LEU A 102 -7.99 -14.11 9.08
N SER A 103 -7.69 -13.94 7.80
CA SER A 103 -8.68 -14.12 6.73
C SER A 103 -8.02 -14.64 5.46
N PRO A 104 -8.43 -15.80 4.92
CA PRO A 104 -7.91 -16.28 3.63
C PRO A 104 -8.38 -15.34 2.52
N VAL A 105 -7.45 -14.97 1.62
CA VAL A 105 -7.73 -14.10 0.48
C VAL A 105 -7.33 -14.77 -0.82
N GLY A 106 -8.22 -14.67 -1.81
CA GLY A 106 -8.01 -15.21 -3.16
C GLY A 106 -6.96 -14.43 -3.95
N ALA A 107 -6.66 -14.94 -5.15
CA ALA A 107 -5.83 -14.24 -6.10
C ALA A 107 -6.51 -12.95 -6.55
N TYR A 108 -5.77 -11.84 -6.52
CA TYR A 108 -6.30 -10.54 -6.97
C TYR A 108 -6.45 -10.50 -8.49
N PHE A 109 -5.58 -11.21 -9.20
CA PHE A 109 -5.66 -11.39 -10.64
C PHE A 109 -5.54 -12.88 -11.02
N PRO A 110 -6.21 -13.33 -12.08
CA PRO A 110 -6.09 -14.70 -12.56
C PRO A 110 -4.71 -14.95 -13.19
N GLY A 111 -3.96 -15.94 -12.66
CA GLY A 111 -2.66 -16.33 -13.19
C GLY A 111 -1.58 -15.25 -13.03
N ASP A 112 -0.93 -14.89 -14.14
CA ASP A 112 0.04 -13.78 -14.22
C ASP A 112 -0.55 -12.53 -14.94
N ALA A 113 -1.84 -12.57 -15.30
CA ALA A 113 -2.50 -11.43 -15.93
C ALA A 113 -2.60 -10.28 -14.92
N LEU A 114 -2.28 -9.06 -15.33
CA LEU A 114 -2.49 -7.87 -14.50
C LEU A 114 -3.63 -7.07 -15.11
N LYS A 115 -4.73 -6.90 -14.36
CA LYS A 115 -5.85 -6.05 -14.80
C LYS A 115 -5.54 -4.61 -14.39
N PRO A 116 -5.41 -3.67 -15.35
CA PRO A 116 -5.18 -2.28 -15.01
C PRO A 116 -6.44 -1.64 -14.41
N VAL A 117 -6.27 -0.53 -13.70
CA VAL A 117 -7.37 0.27 -13.16
C VAL A 117 -7.41 1.68 -13.74
N SER A 118 -8.59 2.28 -13.66
CA SER A 118 -8.90 3.67 -13.97
C SER A 118 -9.02 4.50 -12.69
N LEU A 119 -8.50 5.73 -12.71
CA LEU A 119 -8.41 6.58 -11.52
C LEU A 119 -9.22 7.87 -11.67
N LEU A 120 -9.97 8.26 -10.63
CA LEU A 120 -10.50 9.61 -10.47
C LEU A 120 -9.46 10.50 -9.80
N ALA A 121 -9.04 11.57 -10.46
CA ALA A 121 -8.17 12.60 -9.89
C ALA A 121 -8.95 13.91 -9.73
N ASP A 122 -9.48 14.13 -8.54
CA ASP A 122 -10.29 15.32 -8.22
C ASP A 122 -9.65 16.09 -7.06
N PRO A 123 -9.13 17.32 -7.28
CA PRO A 123 -8.43 18.09 -6.26
C PRO A 123 -9.36 18.60 -5.14
N SER A 124 -10.68 18.44 -5.30
CA SER A 124 -11.67 18.82 -4.27
C SER A 124 -11.57 17.93 -3.02
N PHE A 125 -10.93 16.77 -3.12
CA PHE A 125 -10.80 15.80 -2.02
C PHE A 125 -9.34 15.59 -1.64
N ILE A 126 -9.02 15.89 -0.38
CA ILE A 126 -7.67 15.73 0.18
C ILE A 126 -7.64 14.55 1.14
N ARG A 127 -6.76 13.58 0.88
CA ARG A 127 -6.59 12.38 1.73
C ARG A 127 -5.91 12.69 3.05
N ALA A 128 -4.87 13.52 2.99
CA ALA A 128 -3.99 13.85 4.10
C ALA A 128 -3.28 15.19 3.82
N TRP A 129 -2.78 15.83 4.86
CA TRP A 129 -2.06 17.10 4.78
C TRP A 129 -0.81 17.10 5.68
N VAL A 130 0.16 17.96 5.36
CA VAL A 130 1.37 18.12 6.18
C VAL A 130 0.99 18.58 7.59
N GLY A 131 1.56 17.94 8.62
CA GLY A 131 1.14 18.10 10.02
C GLY A 131 -0.06 17.24 10.45
N GLY A 132 -0.71 16.55 9.49
CA GLY A 132 -1.76 15.58 9.74
C GLY A 132 -1.24 14.22 10.20
N VAL A 133 -1.98 13.16 9.87
CA VAL A 133 -1.68 11.78 10.29
C VAL A 133 -1.74 10.77 9.14
N GLY A 134 -1.65 11.23 7.90
CA GLY A 134 -1.76 10.38 6.70
C GLY A 134 -0.64 9.35 6.54
N ASN A 135 0.51 9.59 7.17
CA ASN A 135 1.67 8.69 7.23
C ASN A 135 1.56 7.60 8.33
N TYR A 136 0.45 7.55 9.07
CA TYR A 136 0.15 6.51 10.06
C TYR A 136 -1.06 5.67 9.61
N LYS A 137 -1.11 4.40 10.00
CA LYS A 137 -2.18 3.48 9.58
C LYS A 137 -3.37 3.51 10.53
N LEU A 138 -3.99 4.69 10.63
CA LEU A 138 -5.07 4.98 11.56
C LEU A 138 -6.43 4.82 10.88
N GLY A 139 -7.42 4.29 11.59
CA GLY A 139 -8.76 4.10 11.03
C GLY A 139 -9.41 5.39 10.52
N GLY A 140 -9.14 6.52 11.18
CA GLY A 140 -9.65 7.84 10.80
C GLY A 140 -9.25 8.30 9.39
N ASN A 141 -8.14 7.78 8.83
CA ASN A 141 -7.69 8.11 7.48
C ASN A 141 -8.51 7.44 6.36
N TYR A 142 -9.34 6.46 6.70
CA TYR A 142 -10.05 5.62 5.72
C TYR A 142 -11.56 5.84 5.72
N GLY A 143 -12.16 6.26 6.84
CA GLY A 143 -13.60 6.55 6.88
C GLY A 143 -14.06 7.58 5.84
N PRO A 144 -13.42 8.77 5.77
CA PRO A 144 -13.78 9.81 4.80
C PRO A 144 -13.58 9.40 3.33
N THR A 145 -12.74 8.40 3.04
CA THR A 145 -12.44 8.00 1.66
C THR A 145 -13.57 7.22 1.00
N VAL A 146 -14.51 6.67 1.77
CA VAL A 146 -15.60 5.83 1.26
C VAL A 146 -16.51 6.62 0.31
N LEU A 147 -16.88 7.86 0.68
CA LEU A 147 -17.70 8.72 -0.16
C LEU A 147 -17.01 9.04 -1.50
N VAL A 148 -15.71 9.35 -1.45
CA VAL A 148 -14.91 9.70 -2.64
C VAL A 148 -14.76 8.47 -3.56
N GLN A 149 -14.61 7.29 -2.99
CA GLN A 149 -14.57 6.04 -3.75
C GLN A 149 -15.90 5.77 -4.46
N GLN A 150 -17.05 6.09 -3.85
CA GLN A 150 -18.35 6.01 -4.53
C GLN A 150 -18.45 7.03 -5.67
N GLU A 151 -17.91 8.23 -5.48
CA GLU A 151 -17.88 9.24 -6.54
C GLU A 151 -17.01 8.80 -7.73
N ALA A 152 -15.85 8.20 -7.46
CA ALA A 152 -15.02 7.57 -8.50
C ALA A 152 -15.82 6.53 -9.29
N GLN A 153 -16.53 5.64 -8.61
CA GLN A 153 -17.36 4.61 -9.25
C GLN A 153 -18.49 5.22 -10.10
N LYS A 154 -19.19 6.25 -9.60
CA LYS A 154 -20.22 6.97 -10.37
C LYS A 154 -19.66 7.61 -11.64
N LYS A 155 -18.39 8.02 -11.63
CA LYS A 155 -17.67 8.56 -12.78
C LYS A 155 -16.96 7.49 -13.62
N GLY A 156 -17.27 6.21 -13.41
CA GLY A 156 -16.70 5.09 -14.16
C GLY A 156 -15.22 4.81 -13.86
N CYS A 157 -14.70 5.27 -12.72
CA CYS A 157 -13.35 5.00 -12.26
C CYS A 157 -13.33 3.96 -11.14
N GLU A 158 -12.30 3.12 -11.08
CA GLU A 158 -12.20 2.03 -10.10
C GLU A 158 -11.50 2.43 -8.79
N GLN A 159 -10.64 3.44 -8.83
CA GLN A 159 -9.88 3.94 -7.68
C GLN A 159 -9.77 5.47 -7.72
N VAL A 160 -9.28 6.06 -6.63
CA VAL A 160 -9.01 7.50 -6.50
C VAL A 160 -7.51 7.74 -6.63
N LEU A 161 -7.09 8.67 -7.48
CA LEU A 161 -5.75 9.26 -7.43
C LEU A 161 -5.82 10.47 -6.49
N TRP A 162 -5.19 10.36 -5.33
CA TRP A 162 -5.18 11.42 -4.33
C TRP A 162 -4.22 12.53 -4.75
N LEU A 163 -4.76 13.75 -4.88
CA LEU A 163 -4.01 14.96 -5.20
C LEU A 163 -3.76 15.79 -3.93
N TYR A 164 -2.66 16.52 -3.89
CA TYR A 164 -2.32 17.40 -2.77
C TYR A 164 -1.72 18.75 -3.23
N GLY A 165 -2.02 19.80 -2.46
CA GLY A 165 -1.46 21.13 -2.67
C GLY A 165 -1.97 21.84 -3.93
N PRO A 166 -1.58 23.12 -4.13
CA PRO A 166 -2.02 23.92 -5.26
C PRO A 166 -1.51 23.40 -6.61
N ASP A 167 -0.38 22.69 -6.61
CA ASP A 167 0.24 22.12 -7.82
C ASP A 167 -0.32 20.73 -8.18
N HIS A 168 -1.29 20.23 -7.41
CA HIS A 168 -1.92 18.92 -7.57
C HIS A 168 -0.87 17.81 -7.65
N GLU A 169 -0.07 17.69 -6.59
CA GLU A 169 0.91 16.63 -6.40
C GLU A 169 0.20 15.27 -6.33
N LEU A 170 0.66 14.29 -7.10
CA LEU A 170 0.20 12.91 -7.02
C LEU A 170 0.75 12.30 -5.73
N THR A 171 -0.11 11.74 -4.89
CA THR A 171 0.28 11.18 -3.60
C THR A 171 0.13 9.67 -3.53
N GLU A 172 -1.10 9.16 -3.62
CA GLU A 172 -1.44 7.75 -3.48
C GLU A 172 -2.57 7.35 -4.43
N VAL A 173 -2.68 6.06 -4.73
CA VAL A 173 -3.78 5.47 -5.52
C VAL A 173 -4.67 4.65 -4.59
N GLY A 174 -5.81 5.19 -4.20
CA GLY A 174 -6.73 4.54 -3.26
C GLY A 174 -6.05 4.31 -1.91
N THR A 175 -5.67 3.05 -1.63
CA THR A 175 -4.92 2.64 -0.43
C THR A 175 -3.50 2.14 -0.73
N MET A 176 -2.99 2.47 -1.92
CA MET A 176 -1.70 2.05 -2.47
C MET A 176 -0.78 3.26 -2.67
N ASN A 177 0.53 3.06 -2.53
CA ASN A 177 1.51 4.07 -2.94
C ASN A 177 1.61 4.12 -4.47
N ILE A 178 1.83 5.29 -5.06
CA ILE A 178 1.99 5.44 -6.52
C ILE A 178 3.45 5.34 -6.95
N PHE A 179 3.68 4.74 -8.12
CA PHE A 179 4.95 4.75 -8.84
C PHE A 179 4.71 5.16 -10.31
N VAL A 180 5.68 5.89 -10.86
CA VAL A 180 5.75 6.24 -12.28
C VAL A 180 7.11 5.82 -12.82
N PHE A 181 7.11 5.09 -13.93
CA PHE A 181 8.30 4.72 -14.67
C PHE A 181 8.31 5.47 -16.00
N TRP A 182 9.31 6.33 -16.19
CA TRP A 182 9.31 7.29 -17.30
C TRP A 182 10.72 7.80 -17.62
N THR A 183 10.84 8.49 -18.75
CA THR A 183 12.01 9.34 -19.02
C THR A 183 11.75 10.74 -18.44
N TYR A 184 12.57 11.18 -17.49
CA TYR A 184 12.43 12.49 -16.87
C TYR A 184 12.86 13.64 -17.82
N GLU A 185 12.63 14.89 -17.40
CA GLU A 185 12.89 16.07 -18.24
C GLU A 185 14.37 16.21 -18.66
N ASP A 186 15.30 15.64 -17.89
CA ASP A 186 16.73 15.57 -18.19
C ASP A 186 17.12 14.42 -19.13
N GLY A 187 16.14 13.67 -19.64
CA GLY A 187 16.37 12.55 -20.56
C GLY A 187 16.74 11.23 -19.87
N VAL A 188 16.77 11.17 -18.54
CA VAL A 188 17.14 9.96 -17.79
C VAL A 188 15.91 9.10 -17.52
N LEU A 189 16.01 7.79 -17.80
CA LEU A 189 15.00 6.81 -17.42
C LEU A 189 15.01 6.62 -15.90
N GLU A 190 13.85 6.80 -15.27
CA GLU A 190 13.72 6.68 -13.82
C GLU A 190 12.43 6.00 -13.38
N LEU A 191 12.51 5.35 -12.22
CA LEU A 191 11.37 4.96 -11.40
C LEU A 191 11.25 5.98 -10.27
N VAL A 192 10.13 6.71 -10.25
CA VAL A 192 9.84 7.75 -9.26
C VAL A 192 8.62 7.39 -8.41
N THR A 193 8.68 7.72 -7.14
CA THR A 193 7.55 7.67 -6.20
C THR A 193 7.59 8.91 -5.28
N PRO A 194 6.44 9.42 -4.80
CA PRO A 194 6.41 10.54 -3.86
C PRO A 194 7.23 10.26 -2.58
N PRO A 195 7.91 11.27 -2.00
CA PRO A 195 8.74 11.11 -0.80
C PRO A 195 7.90 10.91 0.46
N LEU A 196 8.53 10.46 1.55
CA LEU A 196 7.87 10.31 2.86
C LEU A 196 7.88 11.61 3.66
N ASP A 197 7.17 12.63 3.17
CA ASP A 197 7.10 13.99 3.73
C ASP A 197 5.94 14.22 4.71
N GLY A 198 5.24 13.14 5.10
CA GLY A 198 4.19 13.15 6.12
C GLY A 198 2.78 12.92 5.58
N ILE A 199 2.54 13.08 4.28
CA ILE A 199 1.23 12.81 3.65
C ILE A 199 1.14 11.43 2.98
N ILE A 200 2.25 10.73 2.83
CA ILE A 200 2.33 9.39 2.23
C ILE A 200 2.44 8.33 3.33
N LEU A 201 1.66 7.24 3.23
CA LEU A 201 1.82 6.10 4.11
C LEU A 201 3.08 5.31 3.71
N PRO A 202 4.05 5.05 4.61
CA PRO A 202 5.23 4.26 4.27
C PRO A 202 4.85 2.80 4.07
N GLY A 203 4.52 2.44 2.82
CA GLY A 203 4.13 1.08 2.43
C GLY A 203 5.30 0.11 2.45
N ILE A 204 5.06 -1.11 2.94
CA ILE A 204 6.07 -2.19 2.93
C ILE A 204 6.39 -2.59 1.50
N VAL A 205 5.38 -2.72 0.63
CA VAL A 205 5.61 -3.05 -0.78
C VAL A 205 6.36 -1.91 -1.48
N ARG A 206 5.98 -0.63 -1.25
CA ARG A 206 6.74 0.54 -1.74
C ARG A 206 8.23 0.42 -1.40
N GLN A 207 8.56 0.16 -0.13
CA GLN A 207 9.96 0.00 0.29
C GLN A 207 10.63 -1.14 -0.45
N SER A 208 9.98 -2.30 -0.56
CA SER A 208 10.52 -3.46 -1.28
C SER A 208 10.76 -3.18 -2.77
N LEU A 209 9.90 -2.42 -3.44
CA LEU A 209 10.10 -2.07 -4.85
C LEU A 209 11.30 -1.14 -5.03
N LEU A 210 11.49 -0.17 -4.12
CA LEU A 210 12.66 0.69 -4.11
C LEU A 210 13.94 -0.12 -3.85
N ASP A 211 13.93 -1.04 -2.88
CA ASP A 211 15.06 -1.90 -2.56
C ASP A 211 15.45 -2.78 -3.76
N LEU A 212 14.47 -3.42 -4.43
CA LEU A 212 14.69 -4.23 -5.63
C LEU A 212 15.26 -3.39 -6.78
N ALA A 213 14.64 -2.25 -7.10
CA ALA A 213 15.08 -1.40 -8.19
C ALA A 213 16.50 -0.85 -7.97
N ARG A 214 16.82 -0.43 -6.74
CA ARG A 214 18.17 0.02 -6.37
C ARG A 214 19.20 -1.10 -6.47
N THR A 215 18.81 -2.32 -6.11
CA THR A 215 19.66 -3.52 -6.22
C THR A 215 19.95 -3.86 -7.68
N TRP A 216 18.99 -3.70 -8.58
CA TRP A 216 19.21 -3.94 -10.01
C TRP A 216 20.15 -2.90 -10.64
N GLY A 217 20.06 -1.63 -10.24
CA GLY A 217 20.98 -0.58 -10.69
C GLY A 217 20.86 -0.22 -12.18
N GLU A 218 19.75 -0.57 -12.83
CA GLU A 218 19.56 -0.44 -14.28
C GLU A 218 19.00 0.93 -14.72
N PHE A 219 18.41 1.68 -13.80
CA PHE A 219 17.81 2.99 -14.04
C PHE A 219 17.82 3.83 -12.75
N ARG A 220 17.55 5.14 -12.87
CA ARG A 220 17.49 6.02 -11.69
C ARG A 220 16.29 5.67 -10.82
N VAL A 221 16.49 5.56 -9.51
CA VAL A 221 15.42 5.32 -8.53
C VAL A 221 15.35 6.51 -7.60
N VAL A 222 14.26 7.28 -7.66
CA VAL A 222 14.17 8.56 -6.95
C VAL A 222 12.87 8.71 -6.17
N GLU A 223 12.98 9.27 -4.97
CA GLU A 223 11.83 9.68 -4.17
C GLU A 223 11.65 11.18 -4.35
N ARG A 224 10.65 11.60 -5.13
CA ARG A 224 10.44 12.99 -5.54
C ARG A 224 8.96 13.28 -5.76
N LYS A 225 8.55 14.51 -5.45
CA LYS A 225 7.20 15.00 -5.73
C LYS A 225 6.92 14.97 -7.24
N ILE A 226 5.72 14.55 -7.60
CA ILE A 226 5.25 14.44 -8.97
C ILE A 226 3.99 15.31 -9.07
N THR A 227 3.97 16.30 -9.96
CA THR A 227 2.78 17.15 -10.15
C THR A 227 1.93 16.68 -11.33
N MET A 228 0.62 16.94 -11.32
CA MET A 228 -0.22 16.68 -12.49
C MET A 228 0.30 17.43 -13.74
N LYS A 229 0.85 18.64 -13.58
CA LYS A 229 1.42 19.42 -14.69
C LYS A 229 2.60 18.71 -15.36
N GLU A 230 3.59 18.29 -14.56
CA GLU A 230 4.75 17.52 -15.00
C GLU A 230 4.32 16.20 -15.66
N PHE A 231 3.38 15.51 -15.02
CA PHE A 231 2.88 14.22 -15.48
C PHE A 231 2.14 14.29 -16.81
N LEU A 232 1.24 15.25 -16.97
CA LEU A 232 0.52 15.46 -18.24
C LEU A 232 1.45 15.90 -19.37
N ARG A 233 2.50 16.68 -19.07
CA ARG A 233 3.55 17.01 -20.05
C ARG A 233 4.29 15.74 -20.49
N ALA A 234 4.72 14.90 -19.55
CA ALA A 234 5.39 13.64 -19.85
C ALA A 234 4.52 12.68 -20.68
N LEU A 235 3.21 12.62 -20.42
CA LEU A 235 2.27 11.85 -21.23
C LEU A 235 2.20 12.38 -22.66
N LYS A 236 2.04 13.71 -22.83
CA LYS A 236 1.98 14.34 -24.16
C LYS A 236 3.26 14.12 -24.96
N ASP A 237 4.41 14.15 -24.30
CA ASP A 237 5.73 13.94 -24.89
C ASP A 237 6.04 12.44 -25.14
N GLY A 238 5.14 11.52 -24.78
CA GLY A 238 5.38 10.07 -24.93
C GLY A 238 6.47 9.51 -24.01
N ARG A 239 6.77 10.20 -22.90
CA ARG A 239 7.85 9.82 -21.97
C ARG A 239 7.42 8.86 -20.86
N VAL A 240 6.12 8.74 -20.59
CA VAL A 240 5.58 7.80 -19.59
C VAL A 240 5.56 6.39 -20.17
N ARG A 241 6.13 5.42 -19.43
CA ARG A 241 6.10 3.99 -19.80
C ARG A 241 5.07 3.23 -18.99
N GLU A 242 5.18 3.28 -17.66
CA GLU A 242 4.32 2.50 -16.77
C GLU A 242 3.92 3.34 -15.56
N VAL A 243 2.65 3.23 -15.15
CA VAL A 243 2.13 3.83 -13.90
C VAL A 243 1.40 2.76 -13.12
N PHE A 244 1.67 2.67 -11.82
CA PHE A 244 1.07 1.64 -11.00
C PHE A 244 0.98 2.02 -9.52
N GLY A 245 -0.01 1.43 -8.85
CA GLY A 245 -0.09 1.41 -7.39
C GLY A 245 0.70 0.23 -6.80
N SER A 246 1.17 0.38 -5.56
CA SER A 246 1.77 -0.70 -4.78
C SER A 246 1.15 -0.83 -3.38
N GLY A 247 0.91 -2.07 -2.94
CA GLY A 247 0.31 -2.33 -1.63
C GLY A 247 0.09 -3.82 -1.35
N THR A 248 -0.10 -4.20 -0.09
CA THR A 248 -0.19 -5.61 0.34
C THR A 248 -1.29 -6.40 -0.38
N ALA A 249 -2.39 -5.76 -0.78
CA ALA A 249 -3.55 -6.41 -1.39
C ALA A 249 -3.21 -7.07 -2.74
N CYS A 250 -2.63 -6.31 -3.67
CA CYS A 250 -2.34 -6.72 -5.04
C CYS A 250 -0.84 -6.74 -5.39
N GLN A 251 0.03 -6.36 -4.45
CA GLN A 251 1.46 -6.05 -4.62
C GLN A 251 1.69 -4.87 -5.57
N VAL A 252 1.33 -5.04 -6.84
CA VAL A 252 1.43 -4.06 -7.92
C VAL A 252 0.12 -4.02 -8.71
N CYS A 253 -0.34 -2.83 -9.06
CA CYS A 253 -1.61 -2.62 -9.77
C CYS A 253 -1.42 -1.61 -10.90
N PRO A 254 -1.42 -2.04 -12.17
CA PRO A 254 -1.23 -1.13 -13.30
C PRO A 254 -2.35 -0.10 -13.41
N VAL A 255 -2.05 1.06 -13.99
CA VAL A 255 -3.01 2.13 -14.25
C VAL A 255 -3.07 2.37 -15.76
N HIS A 256 -4.27 2.38 -16.35
CA HIS A 256 -4.45 2.63 -17.79
C HIS A 256 -5.18 3.95 -18.10
N GLN A 257 -5.80 4.59 -17.11
CA GLN A 257 -6.58 5.80 -17.33
C GLN A 257 -6.66 6.66 -16.08
N ILE A 258 -6.64 7.99 -16.27
CA ILE A 258 -6.90 8.97 -15.23
C ILE A 258 -7.97 9.96 -15.73
N LEU A 259 -9.06 10.12 -14.99
CA LEU A 259 -10.05 11.19 -15.19
C LEU A 259 -9.65 12.40 -14.35
N TYR A 260 -9.27 13.49 -15.02
CA TYR A 260 -8.83 14.73 -14.37
C TYR A 260 -9.46 15.94 -15.07
N GLN A 261 -10.09 16.84 -14.29
CA GLN A 261 -10.76 18.05 -14.81
C GLN A 261 -11.74 17.75 -15.96
N GLY A 262 -12.51 16.67 -15.85
CA GLY A 262 -13.49 16.26 -16.85
C GLY A 262 -12.91 15.64 -18.13
N LYS A 263 -11.59 15.41 -18.19
CA LYS A 263 -10.91 14.80 -19.34
C LYS A 263 -10.33 13.44 -18.96
N HIS A 264 -10.52 12.46 -19.83
CA HIS A 264 -9.87 11.15 -19.72
C HIS A 264 -8.48 11.22 -20.34
N PHE A 265 -7.47 10.88 -19.56
CA PHE A 265 -6.09 10.72 -20.00
C PHE A 265 -5.76 9.23 -20.04
N HIS A 266 -5.44 8.74 -21.24
CA HIS A 266 -4.94 7.38 -21.41
C HIS A 266 -3.49 7.29 -20.91
N ILE A 267 -3.21 6.23 -20.16
CA ILE A 267 -1.89 5.94 -19.61
C ILE A 267 -1.36 4.67 -20.30
N PRO A 268 -0.21 4.73 -21.01
CA PRO A 268 0.23 3.66 -21.92
C PRO A 268 0.88 2.47 -21.19
N THR A 269 0.48 2.20 -19.94
CA THR A 269 1.11 1.18 -19.09
C THR A 269 1.03 -0.19 -19.74
N MET A 270 -0.12 -0.56 -20.31
CA MET A 270 -0.34 -1.90 -20.85
C MET A 270 0.33 -2.08 -22.21
N GLU A 271 0.38 -1.02 -22.99
CA GLU A 271 0.97 -0.91 -24.33
C GLU A 271 2.49 -1.06 -24.29
N ASN A 272 3.11 -0.72 -23.16
CA ASN A 272 4.54 -0.93 -22.90
C ASN A 272 4.88 -2.37 -22.42
N GLY A 273 3.92 -3.30 -22.46
CA GLY A 273 4.13 -4.70 -22.06
C GLY A 273 4.28 -4.91 -20.56
N PRO A 274 3.75 -4.00 -19.74
CA PRO A 274 4.32 -3.44 -18.51
C PRO A 274 5.46 -4.27 -17.90
N GLN A 275 6.64 -4.18 -18.52
CA GLN A 275 7.78 -5.06 -18.23
C GLN A 275 8.27 -4.91 -16.80
N LEU A 276 8.30 -3.68 -16.28
CA LEU A 276 8.77 -3.41 -14.93
C LEU A 276 7.79 -3.95 -13.89
N ILE A 277 6.48 -3.72 -14.08
CA ILE A 277 5.44 -4.25 -13.19
C ILE A 277 5.48 -5.79 -13.18
N LEU A 278 5.57 -6.44 -14.34
CA LEU A 278 5.66 -7.91 -14.43
C LEU A 278 6.91 -8.45 -13.74
N ARG A 279 8.05 -7.77 -13.89
CA ARG A 279 9.30 -8.14 -13.20
C ARG A 279 9.15 -8.03 -11.68
N PHE A 280 8.61 -6.93 -11.17
CA PHE A 280 8.33 -6.78 -9.74
C PHE A 280 7.38 -7.86 -9.22
N HIS A 281 6.28 -8.11 -9.95
CA HIS A 281 5.31 -9.14 -9.56
C HIS A 281 5.97 -10.52 -9.48
N LYS A 282 6.76 -10.89 -10.50
CA LYS A 282 7.49 -12.17 -10.56
C LYS A 282 8.48 -12.32 -9.41
N GLU A 283 9.29 -11.29 -9.14
CA GLU A 283 10.29 -11.33 -8.07
C GLU A 283 9.65 -11.41 -6.68
N LEU A 284 8.63 -10.60 -6.42
CA LEU A 284 7.89 -10.64 -5.15
C LEU A 284 7.20 -12.00 -4.95
N LYS A 285 6.58 -12.56 -6.00
CA LYS A 285 5.97 -13.89 -5.97
C LYS A 285 7.02 -14.97 -5.68
N ALA A 286 8.19 -14.91 -6.32
CA ALA A 286 9.25 -15.87 -6.09
C ALA A 286 9.75 -15.86 -4.63
N ILE A 287 9.92 -14.67 -4.06
CA ILE A 287 10.31 -14.48 -2.66
C ILE A 287 9.20 -14.98 -1.72
N GLN A 288 7.96 -14.54 -1.94
CA GLN A 288 6.84 -14.80 -1.02
C GLN A 288 6.43 -16.26 -0.95
N TYR A 289 6.41 -16.95 -2.10
CA TYR A 289 6.08 -18.38 -2.17
C TYR A 289 7.30 -19.30 -1.98
N GLY A 290 8.48 -18.73 -1.71
CA GLY A 290 9.68 -19.49 -1.35
C GLY A 290 10.39 -20.20 -2.50
N SER A 291 10.07 -19.91 -3.77
CA SER A 291 10.88 -20.41 -4.90
C SER A 291 12.23 -19.69 -5.01
N LYS A 292 12.38 -18.54 -4.34
CA LYS A 292 13.65 -17.85 -4.10
C LYS A 292 13.79 -17.58 -2.60
N ALA A 293 14.78 -18.21 -1.97
CA ALA A 293 15.11 -17.93 -0.57
C ALA A 293 15.53 -16.46 -0.40
N HIS A 294 15.03 -15.79 0.63
CA HIS A 294 15.31 -14.37 0.87
C HIS A 294 15.13 -14.02 2.35
N GLU A 295 15.98 -13.12 2.85
CA GLU A 295 15.91 -12.54 4.21
C GLU A 295 14.60 -11.77 4.50
N TRP A 296 13.78 -11.52 3.48
CA TRP A 296 12.51 -10.82 3.65
C TRP A 296 11.41 -11.72 4.16
N MET A 297 11.61 -13.04 4.13
CA MET A 297 10.63 -14.01 4.58
C MET A 297 10.97 -14.48 5.99
N LEU A 298 10.00 -14.33 6.89
CA LEU A 298 10.03 -14.97 8.20
C LEU A 298 9.23 -16.27 8.12
N PRO A 299 9.85 -17.45 8.31
CA PRO A 299 9.11 -18.70 8.45
C PRO A 299 8.12 -18.62 9.62
N VAL A 300 6.91 -19.15 9.40
CA VAL A 300 5.95 -19.39 10.48
C VAL A 300 6.25 -20.72 11.13
#